data_AF-A0A0C1VE14-F1
#
_entry.id   AF-A0A0C1VE14-F1
#
_cell.length_a   1.000
_cell.length_b   1.000
_cell.length_c   1.000
_cell.angle_alpha   90.00
_cell.angle_beta   90.00
_cell.angle_gamma   90.00
#
_symmetry.space_group_name_H-M   'P 1'
#
loop_
_entity.id
_entity.type
_entity.pdbx_description
1 polymer ?
#
loop_
_entity_poly.entity_id
_entity_poly.type
_entity_poly.pdbx_seq_one_letter_code
_entity_poly.pdbx_strand_id
1 'polypeptide(L)'
;MRSLLFELYDGLNSVYSGWIIWNLFLAFVPMLLSFHLFRPQAIPARYLQAAWLVTGLAGAIGISARSARIRRSLAGSWHTVQTGNPEVMWQLLWLAIVALVAIAVSVWLSRQTPRSKMGRWGVGLAVFIAFLPNAPYILTDVVHIIRAAGYGDIRVWVIALALIPLHVCAMLLGFEAYVIALMNINYFLKQRGLGALIWPTELSLHALCALGIYLGRFIRLNSWDILLDPTSIMAIALNTLTSKRPVAVIFVTFVILTVTYWLMKQITLGLKLRYEYARKGLDPLV
;
A
#
# COMPACT_ATOMS: atom_id res chain seq x y z
N MET A 1 23.33 -27.08 -18.96
CA MET A 1 23.32 -25.74 -18.32
C MET A 1 21.91 -25.19 -18.43
N ARG A 2 21.16 -25.03 -17.33
CA ARG A 2 19.93 -24.21 -17.38
C ARG A 2 20.35 -22.79 -17.74
N SER A 3 19.63 -22.13 -18.64
CA SER A 3 19.97 -20.76 -19.01
C SER A 3 19.78 -19.86 -17.80
N LEU A 4 20.67 -18.88 -17.62
CA LEU A 4 20.64 -17.92 -16.52
C LEU A 4 19.26 -17.23 -16.38
N LEU A 5 18.60 -17.01 -17.52
CA LEU A 5 17.22 -16.51 -17.61
C LEU A 5 16.18 -17.44 -17.00
N PHE A 6 16.33 -18.76 -17.17
CA PHE A 6 15.42 -19.75 -16.59
C PHE A 6 15.54 -19.80 -15.06
N GLU A 7 16.74 -19.61 -14.54
CA GLU A 7 17.03 -19.64 -13.10
C GLU A 7 16.49 -18.37 -12.41
N LEU A 8 16.60 -17.22 -13.09
CA LEU A 8 15.94 -15.97 -12.69
C LEU A 8 14.41 -16.10 -12.73
N TYR A 9 13.87 -16.67 -13.79
CA TYR A 9 12.43 -16.87 -13.97
C TYR A 9 11.86 -17.79 -12.88
N ASP A 10 12.49 -18.93 -12.64
CA ASP A 10 12.09 -19.87 -11.60
C ASP A 10 12.14 -19.21 -10.21
N GLY A 11 13.20 -18.47 -9.88
CA GLY A 11 13.32 -17.75 -8.61
C GLY A 11 12.23 -16.68 -8.40
N LEU A 12 11.89 -15.92 -9.45
CA LEU A 12 10.84 -14.90 -9.40
C LEU A 12 9.43 -15.50 -9.29
N ASN A 13 9.15 -16.58 -10.01
CA ASN A 13 7.82 -17.19 -10.01
C ASN A 13 7.57 -18.11 -8.80
N SER A 14 8.56 -18.87 -8.35
CA SER A 14 8.41 -19.84 -7.26
C SER A 14 8.25 -19.18 -5.89
N VAL A 15 9.04 -18.14 -5.61
CA VAL A 15 9.07 -17.50 -4.27
C VAL A 15 8.17 -16.27 -4.20
N TYR A 16 8.05 -15.51 -5.28
CA TYR A 16 7.38 -14.21 -5.22
C TYR A 16 5.99 -14.18 -5.85
N SER A 17 5.61 -15.03 -6.81
CA SER A 17 4.22 -15.15 -7.33
C SER A 17 3.48 -13.80 -7.47
N GLY A 18 4.14 -12.80 -8.09
CA GLY A 18 3.58 -11.45 -8.28
C GLY A 18 3.33 -10.64 -7.00
N TRP A 19 3.87 -11.04 -5.87
CA TRP A 19 3.65 -10.43 -4.56
C TRP A 19 4.26 -9.04 -4.44
N ILE A 20 5.46 -8.82 -4.98
CA ILE A 20 6.10 -7.49 -5.03
C ILE A 20 5.25 -6.53 -5.86
N ILE A 21 4.78 -6.98 -7.02
CA ILE A 21 3.94 -6.18 -7.93
C ILE A 21 2.62 -5.82 -7.23
N TRP A 22 2.03 -6.76 -6.49
CA TRP A 22 0.82 -6.53 -5.71
C TRP A 22 1.02 -5.50 -4.58
N ASN A 23 2.12 -5.59 -3.84
CA ASN A 23 2.40 -4.63 -2.76
C ASN A 23 2.74 -3.25 -3.32
N LEU A 24 3.45 -3.18 -4.44
CA LEU A 24 3.71 -1.93 -5.14
C LEU A 24 2.40 -1.30 -5.64
N PHE A 25 1.48 -2.10 -6.19
CA PHE A 25 0.13 -1.66 -6.52
C PHE A 25 -0.57 -1.02 -5.31
N LEU A 26 -0.61 -1.74 -4.17
CA LEU A 26 -1.25 -1.24 -2.96
C LEU A 26 -0.58 0.03 -2.41
N ALA A 27 0.74 0.17 -2.57
CA ALA A 27 1.49 1.34 -2.14
C ALA A 27 1.19 2.59 -2.99
N PHE A 28 0.93 2.43 -4.29
CA PHE A 28 0.65 3.54 -5.20
C PHE A 28 -0.79 4.05 -5.09
N VAL A 29 -1.75 3.23 -4.66
CA VAL A 29 -3.16 3.63 -4.46
C VAL A 29 -3.31 4.89 -3.57
N PRO A 30 -2.79 4.96 -2.33
CA PRO A 30 -2.92 6.15 -1.50
C PRO A 30 -2.23 7.37 -2.11
N MET A 31 -1.08 7.20 -2.79
CA MET A 31 -0.42 8.28 -3.51
C MET A 31 -1.32 8.88 -4.60
N LEU A 32 -1.92 8.06 -5.45
CA LEU A 32 -2.81 8.55 -6.51
C LEU A 32 -4.09 9.19 -5.97
N LEU A 33 -4.66 8.61 -4.91
CA LEU A 33 -5.80 9.21 -4.20
C LEU A 33 -5.45 10.57 -3.60
N SER A 34 -4.22 10.73 -3.08
CA SER A 34 -3.78 12.00 -2.48
C SER A 34 -3.78 13.16 -3.49
N PHE A 35 -3.49 12.90 -4.78
CA PHE A 35 -3.58 13.92 -5.83
C PHE A 35 -5.03 14.34 -6.09
N HIS A 36 -5.97 13.40 -6.12
CA HIS A 36 -7.39 13.72 -6.26
C HIS A 36 -7.95 14.49 -5.06
N LEU A 37 -7.55 14.12 -3.84
CA LEU A 37 -8.10 14.66 -2.60
C LEU A 37 -7.50 16.00 -2.17
N PHE A 38 -6.18 16.15 -2.34
CA PHE A 38 -5.41 17.25 -1.74
C PHE A 38 -4.77 18.16 -2.78
N ARG A 39 -4.59 17.69 -4.03
CA ARG A 39 -3.89 18.40 -5.10
C ARG A 39 -4.50 18.21 -6.51
N PRO A 40 -5.80 18.43 -6.71
CA PRO A 40 -6.50 18.07 -7.95
C PRO A 40 -6.02 18.82 -9.20
N GLN A 41 -5.34 19.97 -9.02
CA GLN A 41 -4.81 20.79 -10.12
C GLN A 41 -3.29 20.61 -10.34
N ALA A 42 -2.62 19.76 -9.57
CA ALA A 42 -1.16 19.62 -9.64
C ALA A 42 -0.71 18.85 -10.89
N ILE A 43 -1.51 17.90 -11.36
CA ILE A 43 -1.19 17.02 -12.50
C ILE A 43 -2.35 17.05 -13.49
N PRO A 44 -2.11 17.22 -14.81
CA PRO A 44 -3.16 17.11 -15.82
C PRO A 44 -3.87 15.75 -15.76
N ALA A 45 -5.20 15.75 -15.91
CA ALA A 45 -6.04 14.56 -15.73
C ALA A 45 -5.57 13.34 -16.55
N ARG A 46 -5.06 13.54 -17.77
CA ARG A 46 -4.52 12.46 -18.63
C ARG A 46 -3.36 11.68 -18.00
N TYR A 47 -2.45 12.36 -17.31
CA TYR A 47 -1.31 11.69 -16.67
C TYR A 47 -1.75 10.96 -15.41
N LEU A 48 -2.70 11.51 -14.67
CA LEU A 48 -3.28 10.84 -13.51
C LEU A 48 -4.08 9.60 -13.92
N GLN A 49 -4.85 9.68 -15.02
CA GLN A 49 -5.53 8.53 -15.62
C GLN A 49 -4.53 7.47 -16.09
N ALA A 50 -3.46 7.87 -16.78
CA ALA A 50 -2.40 6.94 -17.18
C ALA A 50 -1.75 6.26 -15.97
N ALA A 51 -1.49 7.00 -14.89
CA ALA A 51 -0.94 6.44 -13.66
C ALA A 51 -1.90 5.43 -12.99
N TRP A 52 -3.21 5.73 -12.98
CA TRP A 52 -4.23 4.78 -12.54
C TRP A 52 -4.30 3.54 -13.43
N LEU A 53 -4.17 3.68 -14.75
CA LEU A 53 -4.13 2.54 -15.67
C LEU A 53 -2.91 1.66 -15.43
N VAL A 54 -1.71 2.24 -15.31
CA VAL A 54 -0.47 1.49 -15.02
C VAL A 54 -0.56 0.78 -13.67
N THR A 55 -1.05 1.48 -12.65
CA THR A 55 -1.25 0.90 -11.31
C THR A 55 -2.30 -0.21 -11.35
N GLY A 56 -3.41 -0.02 -12.07
CA GLY A 56 -4.44 -1.02 -12.28
C GLY A 56 -3.94 -2.27 -13.02
N LEU A 57 -3.09 -2.11 -14.04
CA LEU A 57 -2.44 -3.22 -14.75
C LEU A 57 -1.50 -3.99 -13.81
N ALA A 58 -0.71 -3.30 -12.98
CA ALA A 58 0.11 -3.96 -11.96
C ALA A 58 -0.77 -4.76 -10.97
N GLY A 59 -1.90 -4.19 -10.53
CA GLY A 59 -2.89 -4.90 -9.71
C GLY A 59 -3.44 -6.15 -10.40
N ALA A 60 -3.80 -6.06 -11.68
CA ALA A 60 -4.30 -7.19 -12.47
C ALA A 60 -3.25 -8.31 -12.63
N ILE A 61 -1.98 -7.95 -12.87
CA ILE A 61 -0.86 -8.90 -12.91
C ILE A 61 -0.64 -9.55 -11.53
N GLY A 62 -0.73 -8.77 -10.45
CA GLY A 62 -0.64 -9.30 -9.08
C GLY A 62 -1.76 -10.29 -8.77
N ILE A 63 -2.99 -10.03 -9.23
CA ILE A 63 -4.13 -10.94 -9.09
C ILE A 63 -3.94 -12.20 -9.94
N SER A 64 -3.50 -12.06 -11.19
CA SER A 64 -3.30 -13.20 -12.09
C SER A 64 -2.22 -14.14 -11.57
N ALA A 65 -1.14 -13.62 -11.01
CA ALA A 65 -0.10 -14.41 -10.36
C ALA A 65 -0.62 -15.17 -9.12
N ARG A 66 -1.62 -14.61 -8.42
CA ARG A 66 -2.29 -15.24 -7.27
C ARG A 66 -3.49 -16.12 -7.68
N SER A 67 -3.85 -16.17 -8.97
CA SER A 67 -5.03 -16.86 -9.47
C SER A 67 -5.06 -18.35 -9.10
N ALA A 68 -3.92 -19.04 -9.02
CA ALA A 68 -3.87 -20.44 -8.59
C ALA A 68 -4.20 -20.61 -7.10
N ARG A 69 -3.84 -19.65 -6.24
CA ARG A 69 -4.21 -19.65 -4.82
C ARG A 69 -5.68 -19.30 -4.66
N ILE A 70 -6.14 -18.29 -5.38
CA ILE A 70 -7.55 -17.86 -5.39
C ILE A 70 -8.44 -18.99 -5.89
N ARG A 71 -8.10 -19.64 -7.01
CA ARG A 71 -8.83 -20.81 -7.53
C ARG A 71 -8.88 -21.96 -6.54
N ARG A 72 -7.77 -22.27 -5.85
CA ARG A 72 -7.76 -23.30 -4.80
C ARG A 72 -8.62 -22.93 -3.60
N SER A 73 -8.60 -21.67 -3.18
CA SER A 73 -9.47 -21.16 -2.12
C SER A 73 -10.93 -21.25 -2.52
N LEU A 74 -11.28 -20.80 -3.73
CA LEU A 74 -12.63 -20.87 -4.28
C LEU A 74 -13.10 -22.31 -4.48
N ALA A 75 -12.24 -23.23 -4.93
CA ALA A 75 -12.55 -24.64 -5.06
C ALA A 75 -12.77 -25.33 -3.70
N GLY A 76 -11.95 -24.98 -2.70
CA GLY A 76 -12.15 -25.42 -1.31
C GLY A 76 -13.47 -24.89 -0.74
N SER A 77 -13.74 -23.60 -0.92
CA SER A 77 -15.01 -22.97 -0.55
C SER A 77 -16.20 -23.62 -1.25
N TRP A 78 -16.08 -23.92 -2.56
CA TRP A 78 -17.12 -24.59 -3.35
C TRP A 78 -17.43 -25.99 -2.83
N HIS A 79 -16.39 -26.78 -2.51
CA HIS A 79 -16.56 -28.09 -1.88
C HIS A 79 -17.23 -27.98 -0.51
N THR A 80 -16.90 -26.96 0.29
CA THR A 80 -17.56 -26.75 1.60
C THR A 80 -18.99 -26.20 1.49
N VAL A 81 -19.32 -25.47 0.42
CA VAL A 81 -20.69 -25.05 0.11
C VAL A 81 -21.55 -26.27 -0.26
N GLN A 82 -20.98 -27.24 -0.99
CA GLN A 82 -21.65 -28.52 -1.27
C GLN A 82 -21.89 -29.36 0.00
N THR A 83 -21.02 -29.23 1.01
CA THR A 83 -21.25 -29.86 2.34
C THR A 83 -22.28 -29.11 3.20
N GLY A 84 -22.89 -28.04 2.69
CA GLY A 84 -23.99 -27.33 3.35
C GLY A 84 -23.56 -26.44 4.52
N ASN A 85 -22.28 -26.07 4.65
CA ASN A 85 -21.84 -25.19 5.73
C ASN A 85 -22.34 -23.75 5.49
N PRO A 86 -23.27 -23.23 6.31
CA PRO A 86 -23.88 -21.91 6.09
C PRO A 86 -22.88 -20.76 6.22
N GLU A 87 -21.79 -20.93 6.96
CA GLU A 87 -20.77 -19.88 7.15
C GLU A 87 -20.08 -19.51 5.84
N VAL A 88 -19.75 -20.49 4.99
CA VAL A 88 -19.04 -20.25 3.73
C VAL A 88 -19.97 -19.60 2.70
N MET A 89 -21.26 -19.98 2.70
CA MET A 89 -22.25 -19.36 1.83
C MET A 89 -22.47 -17.88 2.19
N TRP A 90 -22.51 -17.58 3.50
CA TRP A 90 -22.58 -16.20 3.98
C TRP A 90 -21.32 -15.38 3.61
N GLN A 91 -20.12 -15.96 3.72
CA GLN A 91 -18.88 -15.31 3.30
C GLN A 91 -18.87 -14.98 1.79
N LEU A 92 -19.34 -15.89 0.93
CA LEU A 92 -19.38 -15.67 -0.52
C LEU A 92 -20.42 -14.61 -0.93
N LEU A 93 -21.61 -14.65 -0.34
CA LEU A 93 -22.66 -13.64 -0.57
C LEU A 93 -22.18 -12.25 -0.10
N TRP A 94 -21.53 -12.20 1.05
CA TRP A 94 -20.95 -10.98 1.57
C TRP A 94 -19.84 -10.41 0.68
N LEU A 95 -18.92 -11.25 0.19
CA LEU A 95 -17.87 -10.84 -0.75
C LEU A 95 -18.44 -10.27 -2.04
N ALA A 96 -19.53 -10.86 -2.57
CA ALA A 96 -20.22 -10.34 -3.75
C ALA A 96 -20.84 -8.96 -3.48
N ILE A 97 -21.44 -8.75 -2.31
CA ILE A 97 -21.99 -7.45 -1.88
C ILE A 97 -20.87 -6.40 -1.78
N VAL A 98 -19.76 -6.72 -1.12
CA VAL A 98 -18.61 -5.81 -0.98
C VAL A 98 -18.04 -5.42 -2.34
N ALA A 99 -17.89 -6.38 -3.25
CA ALA A 99 -17.42 -6.12 -4.62
C ALA A 99 -18.37 -5.19 -5.39
N LEU A 100 -19.69 -5.43 -5.29
CA LEU A 100 -20.70 -4.57 -5.92
C LEU A 100 -20.70 -3.15 -5.34
N VAL A 101 -20.55 -3.01 -4.03
CA VAL A 101 -20.42 -1.69 -3.36
C VAL A 101 -19.15 -0.98 -3.83
N ALA A 102 -18.02 -1.67 -3.91
CA ALA A 102 -16.76 -1.08 -4.38
C ALA A 102 -16.88 -0.58 -5.84
N ILE A 103 -17.51 -1.35 -6.72
CA ILE A 103 -17.76 -0.97 -8.12
C ILE A 103 -18.74 0.21 -8.18
N ALA A 104 -19.83 0.17 -7.42
CA ALA A 104 -20.83 1.24 -7.38
C ALA A 104 -20.21 2.56 -6.88
N VAL A 105 -19.38 2.51 -5.84
CA VAL A 105 -18.65 3.66 -5.31
C VAL A 105 -17.66 4.20 -6.35
N SER A 106 -16.93 3.34 -7.06
CA SER A 106 -16.00 3.73 -8.14
C SER A 106 -16.72 4.43 -9.30
N VAL A 107 -17.84 3.87 -9.79
CA VAL A 107 -18.64 4.44 -10.87
C VAL A 107 -19.35 5.73 -10.43
N TRP A 108 -19.79 5.82 -9.18
CA TRP A 108 -20.41 7.01 -8.64
C TRP A 108 -19.40 8.15 -8.42
N LEU A 109 -18.20 7.84 -7.93
CA LEU A 109 -17.12 8.81 -7.74
C LEU A 109 -16.72 9.47 -9.07
N SER A 110 -16.69 8.71 -10.17
CA SER A 110 -16.29 9.20 -11.49
C SER A 110 -17.32 10.12 -12.16
N ARG A 111 -18.60 10.07 -11.76
CA ARG A 111 -19.71 10.72 -12.51
C ARG A 111 -20.17 12.08 -12.01
N GLN A 112 -19.61 12.64 -10.94
CA GLN A 112 -20.23 13.81 -10.32
C GLN A 112 -19.28 14.98 -10.01
N THR A 113 -19.71 16.19 -10.35
CA THR A 113 -19.46 17.47 -9.63
C THR A 113 -20.59 18.43 -10.02
N PRO A 114 -21.08 19.38 -9.19
CA PRO A 114 -20.78 19.71 -7.78
C PRO A 114 -22.03 19.98 -6.86
N ARG A 115 -22.11 19.31 -5.70
CA ARG A 115 -22.62 19.79 -4.36
C ARG A 115 -22.53 18.66 -3.31
N SER A 116 -22.51 17.40 -3.76
CA SER A 116 -22.12 16.18 -3.01
C SER A 116 -20.61 16.07 -2.66
N LYS A 117 -19.86 17.18 -2.74
CA LYS A 117 -18.39 17.20 -2.66
C LYS A 117 -17.88 16.78 -1.27
N MET A 118 -18.59 17.13 -0.19
CA MET A 118 -18.15 16.80 1.18
C MET A 118 -18.23 15.30 1.48
N GLY A 119 -19.34 14.65 1.13
CA GLY A 119 -19.51 13.21 1.35
C GLY A 119 -18.52 12.36 0.55
N ARG A 120 -18.28 12.72 -0.72
CA ARG A 120 -17.27 12.02 -1.56
C ARG A 120 -15.84 12.26 -1.12
N TRP A 121 -15.54 13.47 -0.70
CA TRP A 121 -14.24 13.77 -0.11
C TRP A 121 -14.02 12.98 1.18
N GLY A 122 -15.04 12.86 2.03
CA GLY A 122 -15.01 12.02 3.24
C GLY A 122 -14.81 10.53 2.94
N VAL A 123 -15.55 9.97 1.97
CA VAL A 123 -15.35 8.57 1.54
C VAL A 123 -13.95 8.38 0.95
N GLY A 124 -13.51 9.28 0.07
CA GLY A 124 -12.16 9.20 -0.51
C GLY A 124 -11.07 9.32 0.55
N LEU A 125 -11.25 10.17 1.57
CA LEU A 125 -10.36 10.28 2.72
C LEU A 125 -10.35 8.99 3.55
N ALA A 126 -11.50 8.38 3.80
CA ALA A 126 -11.59 7.11 4.52
C ALA A 126 -10.86 5.99 3.77
N VAL A 127 -11.07 5.87 2.46
CA VAL A 127 -10.34 4.92 1.60
C VAL A 127 -8.85 5.22 1.61
N PHE A 128 -8.46 6.49 1.50
CA PHE A 128 -7.06 6.91 1.58
C PHE A 128 -6.42 6.47 2.90
N ILE A 129 -7.05 6.75 4.04
CA ILE A 129 -6.57 6.39 5.38
C ILE A 129 -6.47 4.86 5.53
N ALA A 130 -7.46 4.11 5.03
CA ALA A 130 -7.46 2.65 5.10
C ALA A 130 -6.35 2.02 4.25
N PHE A 131 -6.03 2.60 3.10
CA PHE A 131 -4.98 2.10 2.21
C PHE A 131 -3.59 2.64 2.55
N LEU A 132 -3.48 3.76 3.28
CA LEU A 132 -2.21 4.43 3.58
C LEU A 132 -1.17 3.51 4.24
N PRO A 133 -1.50 2.63 5.21
CA PRO A 133 -0.52 1.73 5.82
C PRO A 133 0.16 0.78 4.81
N ASN A 134 -0.47 0.48 3.68
CA ASN A 134 0.12 -0.41 2.67
C ASN A 134 1.33 0.21 1.96
N ALA A 135 1.43 1.54 1.89
CA ALA A 135 2.55 2.21 1.25
C ALA A 135 3.87 2.02 2.03
N PRO A 136 3.95 2.29 3.35
CA PRO A 136 5.13 1.95 4.14
C PRO A 136 5.24 0.46 4.50
N TYR A 137 4.15 -0.32 4.42
CA TYR A 137 4.18 -1.77 4.68
C TYR A 137 5.19 -2.51 3.80
N ILE A 138 5.40 -2.04 2.57
CA ILE A 138 6.37 -2.62 1.64
C ILE A 138 7.79 -2.69 2.24
N LEU A 139 8.14 -1.82 3.20
CA LEU A 139 9.45 -1.88 3.89
C LEU A 139 9.62 -3.17 4.70
N THR A 140 8.52 -3.77 5.15
CA THR A 140 8.54 -5.02 5.91
C THR A 140 8.68 -6.26 5.04
N ASP A 141 8.71 -6.07 3.72
CA ASP A 141 8.77 -7.13 2.73
C ASP A 141 10.11 -7.86 2.72
N VAL A 142 11.15 -7.27 3.34
CA VAL A 142 12.48 -7.88 3.50
C VAL A 142 12.42 -9.29 4.11
N VAL A 143 11.39 -9.60 4.90
CA VAL A 143 11.17 -10.93 5.47
C VAL A 143 11.01 -12.02 4.40
N HIS A 144 10.51 -11.68 3.20
CA HIS A 144 10.42 -12.65 2.10
C HIS A 144 11.80 -13.03 1.56
N ILE A 145 12.75 -12.08 1.51
CA ILE A 145 14.14 -12.34 1.14
C ILE A 145 14.78 -13.28 2.17
N ILE A 146 14.57 -13.02 3.46
CA ILE A 146 15.11 -13.85 4.55
C ILE A 146 14.60 -15.29 4.44
N ARG A 147 13.29 -15.46 4.17
CA ARG A 147 12.70 -16.79 3.95
C ARG A 147 13.28 -17.46 2.71
N ALA A 148 13.38 -16.73 1.60
CA ALA A 148 13.94 -17.25 0.35
C ALA A 148 15.38 -17.77 0.52
N ALA A 149 16.19 -17.08 1.33
CA ALA A 149 17.55 -17.49 1.65
C ALA A 149 17.60 -18.72 2.58
N GLY A 150 16.62 -18.88 3.47
CA GLY A 150 16.57 -19.97 4.45
C GLY A 150 16.13 -21.33 3.90
N TYR A 151 15.34 -21.38 2.82
CA TYR A 151 14.84 -22.64 2.26
C TYR A 151 15.86 -23.39 1.38
N GLY A 152 16.95 -22.75 0.96
CA GLY A 152 18.00 -23.39 0.15
C GLY A 152 17.64 -23.66 -1.32
N ASP A 153 16.39 -23.40 -1.73
CA ASP A 153 15.89 -23.66 -3.09
C ASP A 153 16.44 -22.68 -4.15
N ILE A 154 16.94 -21.51 -3.74
CA ILE A 154 17.48 -20.49 -4.65
C ILE A 154 18.97 -20.28 -4.38
N ARG A 155 19.76 -20.25 -5.46
CA ARG A 155 21.19 -19.91 -5.38
C ARG A 155 21.40 -18.50 -4.83
N VAL A 156 22.35 -18.39 -3.89
CA VAL A 156 22.68 -17.15 -3.18
C VAL A 156 22.95 -15.97 -4.13
N TRP A 157 23.59 -16.19 -5.28
CA TRP A 157 23.88 -15.12 -6.24
C TRP A 157 22.60 -14.53 -6.88
N VAL A 158 21.55 -15.34 -7.12
CA VAL A 158 20.25 -14.87 -7.64
C VAL A 158 19.58 -13.99 -6.59
N ILE A 159 19.66 -14.40 -5.32
CA ILE A 159 19.15 -13.61 -4.20
C ILE A 159 19.89 -12.28 -4.11
N ALA A 160 21.22 -12.32 -4.11
CA ALA A 160 22.06 -11.14 -3.90
C ALA A 160 22.00 -10.12 -5.06
N LEU A 161 22.06 -10.58 -6.31
CA LEU A 161 22.21 -9.69 -7.48
C LEU A 161 20.90 -9.37 -8.20
N ALA A 162 19.85 -10.19 -8.02
CA ALA A 162 18.57 -9.94 -8.67
C ALA A 162 17.47 -9.60 -7.67
N LEU A 163 17.26 -10.46 -6.67
CA LEU A 163 16.11 -10.30 -5.77
C LEU A 163 16.30 -9.12 -4.80
N ILE A 164 17.48 -8.97 -4.18
CA ILE A 164 17.73 -7.85 -3.26
C ILE A 164 17.58 -6.50 -3.99
N PRO A 165 18.24 -6.23 -5.13
CA PRO A 165 18.06 -4.96 -5.84
C PRO A 165 16.61 -4.71 -6.25
N LEU A 166 15.92 -5.75 -6.75
CA LEU A 166 14.50 -5.64 -7.12
C LEU A 166 13.63 -5.22 -5.92
N HIS A 167 13.85 -5.82 -4.75
CA HIS A 167 13.11 -5.49 -3.54
C HIS A 167 13.46 -4.11 -3.02
N VAL A 168 14.73 -3.73 -3.03
CA VAL A 168 15.16 -2.38 -2.63
C VAL A 168 14.52 -1.33 -3.53
N CYS A 169 14.50 -1.53 -4.85
CA CYS A 169 13.80 -0.65 -5.77
C CYS A 169 12.30 -0.57 -5.47
N ALA A 170 11.63 -1.71 -5.27
CA ALA A 170 10.21 -1.73 -4.93
C ALA A 170 9.93 -1.03 -3.60
N MET A 171 10.76 -1.26 -2.58
CA MET A 171 10.68 -0.64 -1.27
C MET A 171 10.85 0.89 -1.37
N LEU A 172 11.87 1.36 -2.09
CA LEU A 172 12.10 2.78 -2.30
C LEU A 172 10.95 3.44 -3.06
N LEU A 173 10.43 2.81 -4.11
CA LEU A 173 9.30 3.33 -4.89
C LEU A 173 8.01 3.38 -4.06
N GLY A 174 7.67 2.31 -3.34
CA GLY A 174 6.48 2.27 -2.49
C GLY A 174 6.58 3.23 -1.31
N PHE A 175 7.77 3.37 -0.71
CA PHE A 175 7.98 4.35 0.35
C PHE A 175 8.00 5.80 -0.16
N GLU A 176 8.51 6.06 -1.36
CA GLU A 176 8.39 7.38 -1.99
C GLU A 176 6.91 7.73 -2.28
N ALA A 177 6.11 6.74 -2.69
CA ALA A 177 4.67 6.92 -2.84
C ALA A 177 4.00 7.33 -1.51
N TYR A 178 4.45 6.76 -0.38
CA TYR A 178 4.05 7.18 0.96
C TYR A 178 4.45 8.63 1.27
N VAL A 179 5.71 9.01 0.99
CA VAL A 179 6.24 10.36 1.21
C VAL A 179 5.44 11.40 0.41
N ILE A 180 5.20 11.15 -0.87
CA ILE A 180 4.42 12.03 -1.75
C ILE A 180 2.98 12.19 -1.24
N ALA A 181 2.36 11.10 -0.77
CA ALA A 181 1.02 11.14 -0.21
C ALA A 181 0.91 12.09 1.00
N LEU A 182 1.86 12.00 1.95
CA LEU A 182 1.91 12.88 3.12
C LEU A 182 2.26 14.33 2.73
N MET A 183 3.19 14.53 1.79
CA MET A 183 3.52 15.87 1.27
C MET A 183 2.31 16.56 0.63
N ASN A 184 1.44 15.80 -0.04
CA ASN A 184 0.22 16.33 -0.62
C ASN A 184 -0.79 16.77 0.47
N ILE A 185 -0.91 16.04 1.58
CA ILE A 185 -1.69 16.46 2.76
C ILE A 185 -1.12 17.75 3.34
N ASN A 186 0.19 17.82 3.54
CA ASN A 186 0.85 19.01 4.08
C ASN A 186 0.61 20.23 3.22
N TYR A 187 0.68 20.06 1.90
CA TYR A 187 0.35 21.13 0.97
C TYR A 187 -1.09 21.60 1.14
N PHE A 188 -2.05 20.67 1.23
CA PHE A 188 -3.45 21.01 1.44
C PHE A 188 -3.68 21.76 2.75
N LEU A 189 -3.06 21.32 3.86
CA LEU A 189 -3.12 22.02 5.14
C LEU A 189 -2.52 23.44 5.05
N LYS A 190 -1.37 23.61 4.39
CA LYS A 190 -0.76 24.93 4.15
C LYS A 190 -1.69 25.86 3.36
N GLN A 191 -2.29 25.36 2.27
CA GLN A 191 -3.21 26.14 1.44
C GLN A 191 -4.49 26.56 2.18
N ARG A 192 -4.84 25.86 3.26
CA ARG A 192 -5.99 26.18 4.12
C ARG A 192 -5.63 27.06 5.32
N GLY A 193 -4.37 27.51 5.44
CA GLY A 193 -3.89 28.26 6.62
C GLY A 193 -3.69 27.39 7.86
N LEU A 194 -3.80 26.06 7.76
CA LEU A 194 -3.71 25.11 8.87
C LEU A 194 -2.27 24.59 9.05
N GLY A 195 -1.28 25.45 8.86
CA GLY A 195 0.14 25.07 8.91
C GLY A 195 0.57 24.46 10.25
N ALA A 196 -0.07 24.88 11.36
CA ALA A 196 0.18 24.34 12.69
C ALA A 196 -0.21 22.86 12.84
N LEU A 197 -1.16 22.37 12.02
CA LEU A 197 -1.64 20.98 12.07
C LEU A 197 -0.78 20.01 11.28
N ILE A 198 0.24 20.48 10.55
CA ILE A 198 1.12 19.63 9.73
C ILE A 198 1.82 18.58 10.60
N TRP A 199 2.56 19.02 11.62
CA TRP A 199 3.31 18.11 12.48
C TRP A 199 2.41 17.10 13.22
N PRO A 200 1.30 17.52 13.88
CA PRO A 200 0.36 16.59 14.48
C PRO A 200 -0.23 15.59 13.50
N THR A 201 -0.56 16.03 12.28
CA THR A 201 -1.12 15.15 11.24
C THR A 201 -0.10 14.13 10.76
N GLU A 202 1.14 14.54 10.47
CA GLU A 202 2.22 13.64 10.08
C GLU A 202 2.47 12.56 11.15
N LEU A 203 2.65 12.96 12.41
CA LEU A 203 2.87 12.02 13.52
C LEU A 203 1.70 11.07 13.72
N SER A 204 0.45 11.57 13.63
CA SER A 204 -0.74 10.73 13.75
C SER A 204 -0.83 9.71 12.62
N LEU A 205 -0.50 10.09 11.38
CA LEU A 205 -0.49 9.18 10.23
C LEU A 205 0.65 8.16 10.32
N HIS A 206 1.83 8.53 10.82
CA HIS A 206 2.90 7.58 11.12
C HIS A 206 2.47 6.55 12.17
N ALA A 207 1.82 7.00 13.25
CA ALA A 207 1.32 6.12 14.30
C ALA A 207 0.25 5.15 13.77
N LEU A 208 -0.69 5.68 12.97
CA LEU A 208 -1.70 4.87 12.29
C LEU A 208 -1.08 3.83 11.35
N CYS A 209 -0.07 4.22 10.57
CA CYS A 209 0.62 3.31 9.66
C CYS A 209 1.39 2.23 10.44
N ALA A 210 2.07 2.59 11.53
CA ALA A 210 2.76 1.63 12.39
C ALA A 210 1.80 0.60 13.00
N LEU A 211 0.63 1.05 13.47
CA LEU A 211 -0.44 0.18 13.93
C LEU A 211 -0.95 -0.71 12.80
N GLY A 212 -1.28 -0.14 11.63
CA GLY A 212 -1.78 -0.89 10.47
C GLY A 212 -0.79 -1.95 9.97
N ILE A 213 0.50 -1.63 9.94
CA ILE A 213 1.57 -2.59 9.61
C ILE A 213 1.60 -3.70 10.65
N TYR A 214 1.50 -3.38 11.94
CA TYR A 214 1.50 -4.40 12.99
C TYR A 214 0.33 -5.36 12.85
N LEU A 215 -0.89 -4.81 12.71
CA LEU A 215 -2.13 -5.58 12.53
C LEU A 215 -2.05 -6.48 11.29
N GLY A 216 -1.58 -5.95 10.15
CA GLY A 216 -1.46 -6.72 8.92
C GLY A 216 -0.33 -7.77 8.94
N ARG A 217 0.81 -7.47 9.59
CA ARG A 217 2.01 -8.34 9.53
C ARG A 217 2.05 -9.40 10.62
N PHE A 218 1.70 -9.04 11.85
CA PHE A 218 1.82 -9.93 13.01
C PHE A 218 0.52 -10.63 13.34
N ILE A 219 -0.60 -9.89 13.33
CA ILE A 219 -1.92 -10.46 13.58
C ILE A 219 -2.49 -11.11 12.31
N ARG A 220 -1.99 -10.71 11.13
CA ARG A 220 -2.45 -11.18 9.81
C ARG A 220 -3.92 -10.86 9.55
N LEU A 221 -4.40 -9.75 10.10
CA LEU A 221 -5.71 -9.21 9.76
C LEU A 221 -5.68 -8.80 8.28
N ASN A 222 -6.62 -9.33 7.52
CA ASN A 222 -6.86 -8.90 6.17
C ASN A 222 -7.89 -7.77 6.16
N SER A 223 -7.86 -6.96 5.10
CA SER A 223 -8.82 -5.85 4.93
C SER A 223 -10.28 -6.31 4.89
N TRP A 224 -10.55 -7.60 4.59
CA TRP A 224 -11.90 -8.19 4.60
C TRP A 224 -12.38 -8.63 5.99
N ASP A 225 -11.49 -8.80 6.97
CA ASP A 225 -11.89 -9.24 8.30
C ASP A 225 -12.72 -8.15 9.01
N ILE A 226 -12.42 -6.86 8.76
CA ILE A 226 -13.16 -5.69 9.29
C ILE A 226 -14.63 -5.71 8.90
N LEU A 227 -14.92 -6.24 7.71
CA LEU A 227 -16.27 -6.29 7.18
C LEU A 227 -17.04 -7.50 7.72
N LEU A 228 -16.35 -8.52 8.22
CA LEU A 228 -16.95 -9.75 8.71
C LEU A 228 -17.19 -9.73 10.23
N ASP A 229 -16.28 -9.15 11.01
CA ASP A 229 -16.41 -9.04 12.46
C ASP A 229 -15.72 -7.78 13.01
N PRO A 230 -16.38 -6.61 12.93
CA PRO A 230 -15.79 -5.33 13.37
C PRO A 230 -15.58 -5.27 14.89
N THR A 231 -16.42 -5.96 15.67
CA THR A 231 -16.36 -5.99 17.13
C THR A 231 -15.14 -6.75 17.65
N SER A 232 -14.87 -7.94 17.09
CA SER A 232 -13.68 -8.71 17.44
C SER A 232 -12.41 -7.97 17.04
N ILE A 233 -12.40 -7.30 15.90
CA ILE A 233 -11.24 -6.51 15.46
C ILE A 233 -10.97 -5.32 16.37
N MET A 234 -12.02 -4.65 16.86
CA MET A 234 -11.86 -3.60 17.85
C MET A 234 -11.26 -4.15 19.15
N ALA A 235 -11.75 -5.30 19.63
CA ALA A 235 -11.20 -5.97 20.81
C ALA A 235 -9.73 -6.38 20.63
N ILE A 236 -9.38 -6.93 19.46
CA ILE A 236 -8.01 -7.28 19.10
C ILE A 236 -7.13 -6.02 19.06
N ALA A 237 -7.59 -4.93 18.45
CA ALA A 237 -6.85 -3.67 18.39
C ALA A 237 -6.62 -3.09 19.78
N LEU A 238 -7.64 -3.06 20.64
CA LEU A 238 -7.51 -2.60 22.02
C LEU A 238 -6.55 -3.47 22.84
N ASN A 239 -6.69 -4.79 22.76
CA ASN A 239 -5.77 -5.72 23.44
C ASN A 239 -4.33 -5.60 22.93
N THR A 240 -4.16 -5.29 21.65
CA THR A 240 -2.85 -5.00 21.05
C THR A 240 -2.24 -3.75 21.66
N LEU A 241 -3.04 -2.69 21.86
CA LEU A 241 -2.59 -1.43 22.45
C LEU A 241 -2.31 -1.51 23.96
N THR A 242 -2.84 -2.50 24.66
CA THR A 242 -2.57 -2.73 26.10
C THR A 242 -1.44 -3.72 26.35
N SER A 243 -1.02 -4.47 25.34
CA SER A 243 0.01 -5.50 25.46
C SER A 243 1.43 -4.94 25.24
N LYS A 244 2.37 -5.24 26.17
CA LYS A 244 3.74 -4.69 26.16
C LYS A 244 4.53 -4.96 24.88
N ARG A 245 4.51 -6.21 24.37
CA ARG A 245 5.27 -6.61 23.18
C ARG A 245 4.74 -5.95 21.90
N PRO A 246 3.43 -6.02 21.56
CA PRO A 246 2.89 -5.32 20.41
C PRO A 246 3.16 -3.81 20.42
N VAL A 247 2.96 -3.15 21.56
CA VAL A 247 3.20 -1.71 21.70
C VAL A 247 4.66 -1.36 21.41
N ALA A 248 5.62 -2.16 21.89
CA ALA A 248 7.03 -1.94 21.60
C ALA A 248 7.34 -2.04 20.10
N VAL A 249 6.78 -3.03 19.40
CA VAL A 249 6.98 -3.19 17.94
C VAL A 249 6.32 -2.05 17.16
N ILE A 250 5.12 -1.63 17.55
CA ILE A 250 4.43 -0.48 16.95
C ILE A 250 5.25 0.79 17.16
N PHE A 251 5.77 1.01 18.37
CA PHE A 251 6.59 2.18 18.69
C PHE A 251 7.90 2.22 17.88
N VAL A 252 8.62 1.10 17.79
CA VAL A 252 9.83 1.00 16.96
C VAL A 252 9.49 1.27 15.48
N THR A 253 8.40 0.69 14.99
CA THR A 253 7.93 0.91 13.60
C THR A 253 7.61 2.39 13.38
N PHE A 254 6.92 3.04 14.32
CA PHE A 254 6.60 4.47 14.29
C PHE A 254 7.85 5.35 14.22
N VAL A 255 8.86 5.06 15.04
CA VAL A 255 10.15 5.77 15.02
C VAL A 255 10.84 5.60 13.67
N ILE A 256 10.91 4.37 13.16
CA ILE A 256 11.48 4.07 11.84
C ILE A 256 10.78 4.89 10.78
N LEU A 257 9.43 4.84 10.71
CA LEU A 257 8.65 5.55 9.71
C LEU A 257 8.86 7.06 9.78
N THR A 258 8.92 7.63 10.98
CA THR A 258 9.09 9.07 11.18
C THR A 258 10.46 9.53 10.70
N VAL A 259 11.53 8.80 11.06
CA VAL A 259 12.91 9.14 10.67
C VAL A 259 13.12 8.95 9.18
N THR A 260 12.70 7.81 8.61
CA THR A 260 12.87 7.54 7.17
C THR A 260 12.02 8.48 6.33
N TYR A 261 10.80 8.81 6.76
CA TYR A 261 9.98 9.82 6.10
C TYR A 261 10.65 11.18 6.09
N TRP A 262 11.17 11.63 7.24
CA TRP A 262 11.86 12.91 7.33
C TRP A 262 13.05 12.97 6.36
N LEU A 263 13.89 11.93 6.33
CA LEU A 263 15.03 11.82 5.42
C LEU A 263 14.59 11.88 3.95
N MET A 264 13.65 11.03 3.55
CA MET A 264 13.16 10.97 2.16
C MET A 264 12.49 12.27 1.74
N LYS A 265 11.71 12.90 2.62
CA LYS A 265 11.11 14.21 2.38
C LYS A 265 12.17 15.28 2.07
N GLN A 266 13.32 15.28 2.75
CA GLN A 266 14.43 16.19 2.41
C GLN A 266 15.01 15.89 1.04
N ILE A 267 15.19 14.62 0.70
CA ILE A 267 15.68 14.19 -0.62
C ILE A 267 14.72 14.64 -1.72
N THR A 268 13.42 14.38 -1.59
CA THR A 268 12.40 14.76 -2.58
C THR A 268 12.33 16.27 -2.75
N LEU A 269 12.39 17.05 -1.66
CA LEU A 269 12.42 18.51 -1.73
C LEU A 269 13.71 19.04 -2.37
N GLY A 270 14.86 18.46 -2.04
CA GLY A 270 16.15 18.81 -2.62
C GLY A 270 16.20 18.52 -4.13
N LEU A 271 15.71 17.36 -4.56
CA LEU A 271 15.58 17.01 -5.99
C LEU A 271 14.67 17.99 -6.74
N LYS A 272 13.55 18.37 -6.11
CA LYS A 272 12.63 19.36 -6.69
C LYS A 272 13.31 20.73 -6.86
N LEU A 273 14.03 21.21 -5.84
CA LEU A 273 14.76 22.48 -5.89
C LEU A 273 15.85 22.44 -6.97
N ARG A 274 16.62 21.34 -7.03
CA ARG A 274 17.66 21.15 -8.05
C ARG A 274 17.08 21.18 -9.47
N TYR A 275 15.91 20.57 -9.68
CA TYR A 275 15.21 20.65 -10.96
C TYR A 275 14.76 22.08 -11.29
N GLU A 276 14.25 22.83 -10.30
CA GLU A 276 13.87 24.24 -10.49
C GLU A 276 15.08 25.14 -10.79
N TYR A 277 16.23 24.90 -10.17
CA TYR A 277 17.47 25.62 -10.46
C TYR A 277 18.00 25.31 -11.87
N ALA A 278 18.01 24.03 -12.25
CA ALA A 278 18.39 23.63 -13.61
C ALA A 278 17.50 24.30 -14.67
N ARG A 279 16.19 24.41 -14.42
CA ARG A 279 15.26 25.14 -15.32
C ARG A 279 15.54 26.64 -15.41
N LYS A 280 16.15 27.23 -14.39
CA LYS A 280 16.55 28.65 -14.35
C LYS A 280 17.99 28.87 -14.81
N GLY A 281 18.72 27.82 -15.20
CA GLY A 281 20.13 27.89 -15.57
C GLY A 281 21.07 28.19 -14.39
N LEU A 282 20.63 27.94 -13.15
CA LEU A 282 21.45 28.13 -11.95
C LEU A 282 22.14 26.81 -11.60
N ASP A 283 23.46 26.87 -11.36
CA ASP A 283 24.20 25.73 -10.82
C ASP A 283 24.11 25.74 -9.29
N PRO A 284 23.53 24.73 -8.63
CA PRO A 284 23.52 24.66 -7.16
C PRO A 284 24.91 24.61 -6.51
N LEU A 285 25.97 24.36 -7.28
CA LEU A 285 27.35 24.30 -6.78
C LEU A 285 28.12 25.62 -6.90
N VAL A 286 27.53 26.65 -7.53
CA VAL A 286 28.16 27.97 -7.79
C VAL A 286 27.28 29.09 -7.24
#